data_AF-A0A1I7UHZ3-F1
#
_entry.id   AF-A0A1I7UHZ3-F1
#
_cell.length_a   1.000
_cell.length_b   1.000
_cell.length_c   1.000
_cell.angle_alpha   90.00
_cell.angle_beta   90.00
_cell.angle_gamma   90.00
#
_symmetry.space_group_name_H-M   'P 1'
#
loop_
_entity.id
_entity.type
_entity.pdbx_description
1 polymer ?
#
loop_
_entity_poly.entity_id
_entity_poly.type
_entity_poly.pdbx_seq_one_letter_code
_entity_poly.pdbx_strand_id
1 'polypeptide(L)'
;MFQSNDMSLIIDAKEVDNECFVQVFHRLDKKSLLNCTLACHRFHELISNDAFWVEHARIQNISNVLPSLPWRRAAIQKNFKTNQNEEIETSNFNFNLKRMVLSRRGYSTIFPCLTTHFENTGSDIFRGVVRTDDFSIRASADGIQMERNGGVGCQPHPAVSKCFAYSFSASAMTVFIDLVNSGIDEWVLDYVRPKIRVSQKVNHRHDCSATLTFGAQLNYHETQWIREFGLRQIAENTDNKRYKSINKEWDQWTEDQWEDEVIEFDDYPSGMRHLTIMNEGKDGLFWKGFYGPKIANIQVQVILPEVPTIKSAVTDTERCNEDNVPEDENEPIRVYRLPIRRRRHMWAVPPAVAREEDDQE
;
A
#
# COMPACT_ATOMS: atom_id res chain seq x y z
N MET A 1 -2.51 68.59 11.06
CA MET A 1 -2.10 67.44 10.21
C MET A 1 -1.48 66.42 11.14
N PHE A 2 -2.18 65.31 11.40
CA PHE A 2 -1.63 64.20 12.16
C PHE A 2 -0.53 63.54 11.33
N GLN A 3 0.71 63.59 11.79
CA GLN A 3 1.78 62.76 11.25
C GLN A 3 1.48 61.32 11.63
N SER A 4 1.19 60.49 10.63
CA SER A 4 1.13 59.04 10.78
C SER A 4 2.54 58.54 11.11
N ASN A 5 2.79 58.30 12.39
CA ASN A 5 3.99 57.64 12.87
C ASN A 5 3.90 56.17 12.46
N ASP A 6 4.37 55.85 11.26
CA ASP A 6 4.52 54.47 10.77
C ASP A 6 5.75 53.86 11.45
N MET A 7 5.61 53.60 12.76
CA MET A 7 6.61 52.86 13.53
C MET A 7 6.53 51.40 13.06
N SER A 8 7.43 51.01 12.15
CA SER A 8 7.64 49.60 11.82
C SER A 8 7.87 48.84 13.12
N LEU A 9 6.90 48.01 13.51
CA LEU A 9 6.99 47.19 14.72
C LEU A 9 8.07 46.12 14.48
N ILE A 10 9.31 46.42 14.86
CA ILE A 10 10.39 45.44 14.86
C ILE A 10 10.18 44.58 16.11
N ILE A 11 9.50 43.46 15.94
CA ILE A 11 9.36 42.45 16.98
C ILE A 11 10.64 41.59 16.96
N ASP A 12 11.44 41.65 18.01
CA ASP A 12 12.54 40.70 18.18
C ASP A 12 11.95 39.33 18.53
N ALA A 13 12.21 38.33 17.69
CA ALA A 13 11.79 36.96 17.90
C ALA A 13 12.32 36.37 19.22
N LYS A 14 13.39 36.92 19.80
CA LYS A 14 13.91 36.52 21.12
C LYS A 14 12.96 36.82 22.27
N GLU A 15 12.21 37.93 22.18
CA GLU A 15 11.30 38.40 23.23
C GLU A 15 9.91 37.77 23.14
N VAL A 16 9.59 37.13 22.00
CA VAL A 16 8.34 36.41 21.81
C VAL A 16 8.39 35.09 22.56
N ASP A 17 7.32 34.75 23.29
CA ASP A 17 7.25 33.49 24.04
C ASP A 17 7.15 32.24 23.13
N ASN A 18 7.62 31.10 23.65
CA ASN A 18 7.57 29.82 22.97
C ASN A 18 6.13 29.39 22.61
N GLU A 19 5.14 29.67 23.48
CA GLU A 19 3.76 29.30 23.21
C GLU A 19 3.21 30.01 21.96
N CYS A 20 3.59 31.27 21.75
CA CYS A 20 3.20 32.02 20.55
C CYS A 20 3.73 31.36 19.27
N PHE A 21 5.01 30.95 19.27
CA PHE A 21 5.60 30.25 18.12
C PHE A 21 4.91 28.90 17.86
N VAL A 22 4.65 28.13 18.90
CA VAL A 22 3.94 26.84 18.79
C VAL A 22 2.57 27.01 18.15
N GLN A 23 1.81 28.03 18.56
CA GLN A 23 0.50 28.35 17.95
C GLN A 23 0.60 28.74 16.47
N VAL A 24 1.69 29.41 16.07
CA VAL A 24 1.95 29.69 14.64
C VAL A 24 2.29 28.39 13.91
N PHE A 25 3.19 27.58 14.45
CA PHE A 25 3.65 26.32 13.85
C PHE A 25 2.51 25.32 13.62
N HIS A 26 1.52 25.27 14.50
CA HIS A 26 0.34 24.42 14.30
C HIS A 26 -0.49 24.76 13.06
N ARG A 27 -0.35 25.97 12.51
CA ARG A 27 -1.11 26.46 11.34
C ARG A 27 -0.30 26.42 10.05
N LEU A 28 0.99 26.09 10.13
CA LEU A 28 1.86 25.99 8.96
C LEU A 28 1.58 24.70 8.18
N ASP A 29 1.77 24.76 6.86
CA ASP A 29 1.80 23.57 6.04
C ASP A 29 3.06 22.73 6.32
N LYS A 30 3.03 21.46 5.92
CA LYS A 30 4.12 20.49 6.15
C LYS A 30 5.48 21.02 5.70
N LYS A 31 5.57 21.69 4.54
CA LYS A 31 6.85 22.16 3.99
C LYS A 31 7.39 23.32 4.82
N SER A 32 6.55 24.31 5.11
CA SER A 32 6.95 25.45 5.94
C SER A 32 7.33 25.02 7.35
N LEU A 33 6.58 24.10 7.95
CA LEU A 33 6.88 23.57 9.28
C LEU A 33 8.24 22.86 9.33
N LEU A 34 8.57 22.06 8.30
CA LEU A 34 9.89 21.43 8.18
C LEU A 34 11.00 22.47 7.98
N ASN A 35 10.78 23.50 7.18
CA ASN A 35 11.74 24.59 7.02
C ASN A 35 11.98 25.34 8.33
N CYS A 36 10.94 25.52 9.18
CA CYS A 36 11.11 26.12 10.50
C CYS A 36 12.07 25.33 11.40
N THR A 37 12.16 24.01 11.26
CA THR A 37 13.14 23.22 12.04
C THR A 37 14.60 23.52 11.67
N LEU A 38 14.83 24.07 10.48
CA LEU A 38 16.15 24.44 10.00
C LEU A 38 16.50 25.91 10.27
N ALA A 39 15.52 26.71 10.70
CA ALA A 39 15.72 28.15 10.86
C ALA A 39 16.60 28.49 12.07
N CYS A 40 16.40 27.83 13.21
CA CYS A 40 17.22 28.01 14.42
C CYS A 40 17.04 26.86 15.41
N HIS A 41 17.98 26.73 16.36
CA HIS A 41 17.93 25.71 17.43
C HIS A 41 16.65 25.78 18.26
N ARG A 42 16.19 26.99 18.60
CA ARG A 42 14.96 27.19 19.39
C ARG A 42 13.74 26.58 18.70
N PHE A 43 13.59 26.79 17.39
CA PHE A 43 12.45 26.23 16.64
C PHE A 43 12.59 24.72 16.48
N HIS A 44 13.81 24.24 16.25
CA HIS A 44 14.09 22.81 16.21
C HIS A 44 13.66 22.13 17.52
N GLU A 45 14.02 22.67 18.68
CA GLU A 45 13.65 22.12 19.99
C GLU A 45 12.12 22.10 20.20
N LEU A 46 11.43 23.19 19.87
CA LEU A 46 9.97 23.27 19.99
C LEU A 46 9.26 22.23 19.12
N ILE A 47 9.70 22.07 17.87
CA ILE A 47 9.07 21.16 16.90
C ILE A 47 9.50 19.70 17.13
N SER A 48 10.66 19.46 17.75
CA SER A 48 11.13 18.09 18.04
C SER A 48 10.44 17.45 19.24
N ASN A 49 9.67 18.22 20.01
CA ASN A 49 8.92 17.70 21.16
C ASN A 49 7.72 16.85 20.71
N ASP A 50 7.56 15.67 21.29
CA ASP A 50 6.42 14.78 21.02
C ASP A 50 5.07 15.42 21.36
N ALA A 51 5.01 16.22 22.42
CA ALA A 51 3.78 16.91 22.83
C ALA A 51 3.29 17.88 21.74
N PHE A 52 4.22 18.49 21.00
CA PHE A 52 3.89 19.34 19.86
C PHE A 52 3.14 18.53 18.79
N TRP A 53 3.61 17.35 18.42
CA TRP A 53 2.96 16.54 17.36
C TRP A 53 1.60 15.98 17.77
N VAL A 54 1.43 15.65 19.05
CA VAL A 54 0.12 15.27 19.59
C VAL A 54 -0.89 16.41 19.45
N GLU A 55 -0.50 17.62 19.84
CA GLU A 55 -1.37 18.78 19.77
C GLU A 55 -1.59 19.25 18.32
N HIS A 56 -0.57 19.14 17.47
CA HIS A 56 -0.67 19.40 16.04
C HIS A 56 -1.70 18.49 15.38
N ALA A 57 -1.66 17.19 15.68
CA ALA A 57 -2.65 16.24 15.16
C ALA A 57 -4.08 16.57 15.62
N ARG A 58 -4.24 17.01 16.88
CA ARG A 58 -5.52 17.44 17.44
C ARG A 58 -6.08 18.66 16.71
N ILE A 59 -5.27 19.70 16.52
CA ILE A 59 -5.67 20.94 15.84
C ILE A 59 -6.04 20.67 14.37
N GLN A 60 -5.31 19.78 13.71
CA GLN A 60 -5.55 19.41 12.31
C GLN A 60 -6.65 18.35 12.13
N ASN A 61 -7.33 17.91 13.21
CA ASN A 61 -8.36 16.87 13.20
C ASN A 61 -7.90 15.52 12.61
N ILE A 62 -6.64 15.15 12.84
CA ILE A 62 -6.03 13.89 12.36
C ILE A 62 -5.49 13.04 13.51
N SER A 63 -6.07 13.15 14.71
CA SER A 63 -5.65 12.39 15.90
C SER A 63 -5.70 10.86 15.70
N ASN A 64 -6.45 10.37 14.71
CA ASN A 64 -6.55 8.95 14.35
C ASN A 64 -5.26 8.35 13.76
N VAL A 65 -4.29 9.18 13.31
CA VAL A 65 -2.98 8.68 12.86
C VAL A 65 -2.09 8.26 14.02
N LEU A 66 -2.40 8.71 15.24
CA LEU A 66 -1.59 8.46 16.42
C LEU A 66 -2.02 7.18 17.13
N PRO A 67 -1.09 6.48 17.80
CA PRO A 67 -1.45 5.37 18.67
C PRO A 67 -2.30 5.86 19.85
N SER A 68 -3.11 4.95 20.39
CA SER A 68 -3.99 5.27 21.51
C SER A 68 -3.21 5.76 22.73
N LEU A 69 -3.88 6.49 23.62
CA LEU A 69 -3.24 7.06 24.81
C LEU A 69 -2.55 5.99 25.70
N PRO A 70 -3.15 4.79 25.94
CA PRO A 70 -2.46 3.70 26.65
C PRO A 70 -1.13 3.31 26.01
N TRP A 71 -1.08 3.17 24.69
CA TRP A 71 0.15 2.84 23.97
C TRP A 71 1.21 3.92 24.10
N ARG A 72 0.84 5.20 23.94
CA ARG A 72 1.76 6.32 24.10
C ARG A 72 2.35 6.37 25.51
N ARG A 73 1.52 6.16 26.54
CA ARG A 73 1.99 6.10 27.95
C ARG A 73 2.93 4.93 28.19
N ALA A 74 2.59 3.74 27.68
CA ALA A 74 3.43 2.55 27.80
C ALA A 74 4.82 2.75 27.17
N ALA A 75 4.89 3.37 25.98
CA ALA A 75 6.16 3.66 25.31
C ALA A 75 7.03 4.67 26.09
N ILE A 76 6.42 5.73 26.64
CA ILE A 76 7.15 6.71 27.47
C ILE A 76 7.67 6.08 28.77
N GLN A 77 6.83 5.26 29.42
CA GLN A 77 7.16 4.62 30.69
C GLN A 77 8.00 3.34 30.52
N LYS A 78 8.21 2.89 29.28
CA LYS A 78 8.86 1.61 28.93
C LYS A 78 8.19 0.42 29.62
N ASN A 79 6.90 0.53 29.87
CA ASN A 79 6.11 -0.42 30.64
C ASN A 79 5.08 -1.08 29.72
N PHE A 80 5.41 -2.28 29.27
CA PHE A 80 4.57 -3.10 28.40
C PHE A 80 4.24 -4.42 29.10
N LYS A 81 3.06 -4.98 28.82
CA LYS A 81 2.74 -6.33 29.26
C LYS A 81 3.46 -7.35 28.37
N THR A 82 4.24 -8.23 28.97
CA THR A 82 4.87 -9.36 28.28
C THR A 82 4.05 -10.63 28.45
N ASN A 83 3.87 -11.38 27.36
CA ASN A 83 3.22 -12.70 27.40
C ASN A 83 4.21 -13.85 27.69
N GLN A 84 5.50 -13.54 27.83
CA GLN A 84 6.59 -14.52 27.97
C GLN A 84 7.57 -14.05 29.05
N ASN A 85 8.31 -15.00 29.64
CA ASN A 85 9.27 -14.76 30.72
C ASN A 85 10.63 -14.19 30.24
N GLU A 86 10.79 -13.95 28.94
CA GLU A 86 12.01 -13.39 28.39
C GLU A 86 12.04 -11.87 28.57
N GLU A 87 13.17 -11.34 29.07
CA GLU A 87 13.41 -9.90 29.14
C GLU A 87 13.64 -9.35 27.72
N ILE A 88 12.70 -8.56 27.24
CA ILE A 88 12.82 -7.83 25.97
C ILE A 88 13.40 -6.45 26.27
N GLU A 89 14.47 -6.07 25.59
CA GLU A 89 15.02 -4.73 25.71
C GLU A 89 14.08 -3.70 25.06
N THR A 90 13.40 -2.88 25.88
CA THR A 90 12.40 -1.90 25.42
C THR A 90 12.94 -0.46 25.38
N SER A 91 14.21 -0.24 25.72
CA SER A 91 14.87 1.08 25.81
C SER A 91 14.60 1.94 24.57
N ASN A 92 14.72 1.32 23.39
CA ASN A 92 14.59 1.97 22.09
C ASN A 92 13.14 2.06 21.56
N PHE A 93 12.14 1.55 22.28
CA PHE A 93 10.74 1.56 21.82
C PHE A 93 10.13 2.94 22.00
N ASN A 94 10.30 3.78 20.98
CA ASN A 94 9.74 5.13 20.92
C ASN A 94 8.89 5.25 19.66
N PHE A 95 7.77 5.96 19.78
CA PHE A 95 6.94 6.26 18.62
C PHE A 95 7.49 7.48 17.89
N ASN A 96 7.64 7.41 16.57
CA ASN A 96 7.99 8.58 15.78
C ASN A 96 6.73 9.38 15.43
N LEU A 97 6.24 10.17 16.39
CA LEU A 97 4.99 10.94 16.24
C LEU A 97 5.08 11.94 15.09
N LYS A 98 6.26 12.56 14.90
CA LYS A 98 6.54 13.44 13.76
C LYS A 98 6.25 12.75 12.43
N ARG A 99 6.80 11.54 12.23
CA ARG A 99 6.58 10.78 10.99
C ARG A 99 5.11 10.45 10.78
N MET A 100 4.42 9.95 11.80
CA MET A 100 2.99 9.59 11.72
C MET A 100 2.11 10.77 11.31
N VAL A 101 2.33 11.93 11.93
CA VAL A 101 1.53 13.13 11.67
C VAL A 101 1.85 13.71 10.29
N LEU A 102 3.13 13.71 9.89
CA LEU A 102 3.55 14.23 8.59
C LEU A 102 3.20 13.31 7.41
N SER A 103 3.12 11.99 7.61
CA SER A 103 2.68 11.05 6.58
C SER A 103 1.15 11.06 6.41
N ARG A 104 0.42 11.51 7.45
CA ARG A 104 -1.05 11.43 7.56
C ARG A 104 -1.62 10.01 7.41
N ARG A 105 -0.77 8.98 7.53
CA ARG A 105 -1.16 7.58 7.43
C ARG A 105 -1.14 6.97 8.83
N GLY A 106 0.02 6.82 9.46
CA GLY A 106 0.16 6.33 10.84
C GLY A 106 -0.75 5.12 11.08
N TYR A 107 -1.57 5.18 12.14
CA TYR A 107 -2.59 4.18 12.48
C TYR A 107 -3.98 4.44 11.88
N SER A 108 -4.13 5.48 11.05
CA SER A 108 -5.38 5.69 10.31
C SER A 108 -5.49 4.69 9.16
N THR A 109 -6.72 4.46 8.67
CA THR A 109 -6.96 3.59 7.52
C THR A 109 -6.19 4.08 6.30
N ILE A 110 -5.37 3.21 5.73
CA ILE A 110 -4.65 3.47 4.49
C ILE A 110 -5.56 3.13 3.31
N PHE A 111 -5.74 4.11 2.42
CA PHE A 111 -6.50 3.96 1.18
C PHE A 111 -5.53 4.05 -0.01
N PRO A 112 -5.32 2.95 -0.76
CA PRO A 112 -4.47 2.98 -1.95
C PRO A 112 -4.96 3.97 -3.01
N CYS A 113 -4.05 4.73 -3.61
CA CYS A 113 -4.37 5.82 -4.55
C CYS A 113 -4.63 5.34 -5.99
N LEU A 114 -5.32 4.21 -6.17
CA LEU A 114 -5.59 3.63 -7.50
C LEU A 114 -6.47 4.55 -8.36
N THR A 115 -7.48 5.20 -7.78
CA THR A 115 -8.40 6.06 -8.54
C THR A 115 -7.71 7.28 -9.14
N THR A 116 -6.73 7.83 -8.43
CA THR A 116 -5.98 9.03 -8.85
C THR A 116 -5.26 8.79 -10.18
N HIS A 117 -4.80 7.56 -10.43
CA HIS A 117 -4.18 7.21 -11.72
C HIS A 117 -5.16 7.38 -12.89
N PHE A 118 -6.37 6.83 -12.77
CA PHE A 118 -7.38 6.93 -13.82
C PHE A 118 -7.88 8.37 -14.00
N GLU A 119 -8.03 9.12 -12.91
CA GLU A 119 -8.45 10.52 -12.97
C GLU A 119 -7.42 11.42 -13.67
N ASN A 120 -6.13 11.20 -13.43
CA ASN A 120 -5.06 12.00 -14.04
C ASN A 120 -4.86 11.70 -15.53
N THR A 121 -5.12 10.47 -15.97
CA THR A 121 -4.98 10.09 -17.40
C THR A 121 -6.13 10.58 -18.27
N GLY A 122 -7.24 11.03 -17.66
CA GLY A 122 -8.43 11.47 -18.39
C GLY A 122 -9.21 10.35 -19.09
N SER A 123 -8.82 9.09 -18.88
CA SER A 123 -9.45 7.90 -19.42
C SER A 123 -9.88 6.99 -18.27
N ASP A 124 -11.16 6.62 -18.26
CA ASP A 124 -11.68 5.64 -17.28
C ASP A 124 -11.23 4.20 -17.64
N ILE A 125 -10.54 3.97 -18.77
CA ILE A 125 -10.08 2.63 -19.20
C ILE A 125 -8.56 2.61 -19.31
N PHE A 126 -7.94 1.61 -18.67
CA PHE A 126 -6.52 1.31 -18.78
C PHE A 126 -6.27 0.00 -19.52
N ARG A 127 -5.31 0.01 -20.47
CA ARG A 127 -4.88 -1.17 -21.25
C ARG A 127 -3.35 -1.28 -21.22
N GLY A 128 -2.84 -2.50 -21.09
CA GLY A 128 -1.40 -2.77 -21.06
C GLY A 128 -0.86 -2.95 -19.65
N VAL A 129 0.38 -2.54 -19.42
CA VAL A 129 1.09 -2.74 -18.14
C VAL A 129 1.61 -1.41 -17.63
N VAL A 130 1.34 -1.12 -16.36
CA VAL A 130 1.94 0.01 -15.62
C VAL A 130 2.46 -0.49 -14.29
N ARG A 131 3.60 0.05 -13.88
CA ARG A 131 4.19 -0.17 -12.56
C ARG A 131 4.64 1.17 -12.00
N THR A 132 4.24 1.44 -10.78
CA THR A 132 4.67 2.56 -9.93
C THR A 132 5.14 1.98 -8.60
N ASP A 133 5.65 2.85 -7.73
CA ASP A 133 6.06 2.49 -6.37
C ASP A 133 4.85 2.05 -5.51
N ASP A 134 3.65 2.58 -5.80
CA ASP A 134 2.44 2.30 -5.01
C ASP A 134 1.57 1.16 -5.58
N PHE A 135 1.63 0.90 -6.90
CA PHE A 135 0.80 -0.13 -7.52
C PHE A 135 1.33 -0.60 -8.89
N SER A 136 0.83 -1.74 -9.36
CA SER A 136 0.98 -2.17 -10.73
C SER A 136 -0.32 -2.70 -11.30
N ILE A 137 -0.58 -2.43 -12.57
CA ILE A 137 -1.75 -2.95 -13.29
C ILE A 137 -1.24 -3.70 -14.51
N ARG A 138 -1.74 -4.92 -14.70
CA ARG A 138 -1.55 -5.74 -15.90
C ARG A 138 -2.92 -6.02 -16.48
N ALA A 139 -3.30 -5.21 -17.45
CA ALA A 139 -4.61 -5.24 -18.07
C ALA A 139 -4.54 -5.93 -19.44
N SER A 140 -5.25 -7.04 -19.56
CA SER A 140 -5.40 -7.82 -20.79
C SER A 140 -6.72 -7.49 -21.48
N ALA A 141 -6.92 -7.96 -22.73
CA ALA A 141 -8.17 -7.79 -23.47
C ALA A 141 -8.62 -6.32 -23.58
N ASP A 142 -9.87 -5.99 -23.22
CA ASP A 142 -10.37 -4.61 -23.27
C ASP A 142 -9.83 -3.74 -22.14
N GLY A 143 -9.16 -4.35 -21.15
CA GLY A 143 -8.43 -3.69 -20.09
C GLY A 143 -9.09 -3.80 -18.72
N ILE A 144 -8.81 -2.81 -17.86
CA ILE A 144 -9.54 -2.56 -16.61
C ILE A 144 -10.21 -1.20 -16.73
N GLN A 145 -11.51 -1.14 -16.42
CA GLN A 145 -12.29 0.10 -16.43
C GLN A 145 -12.60 0.56 -15.01
N MET A 146 -12.32 1.82 -14.71
CA MET A 146 -12.89 2.50 -13.56
C MET A 146 -14.33 2.91 -13.89
N GLU A 147 -15.30 2.29 -13.25
CA GLU A 147 -16.72 2.62 -13.38
C GLU A 147 -17.15 3.55 -12.25
N ARG A 148 -18.17 4.38 -12.52
CA ARG A 148 -18.78 5.31 -11.56
C ARG A 148 -20.20 4.84 -11.23
N ASN A 149 -20.76 5.35 -10.13
CA ASN A 149 -22.13 5.08 -9.67
C ASN A 149 -22.38 3.62 -9.24
N GLY A 150 -21.39 2.98 -8.62
CA GLY A 150 -21.56 1.65 -8.00
C GLY A 150 -21.45 0.45 -8.95
N GLY A 151 -21.04 0.69 -10.20
CA GLY A 151 -20.71 -0.34 -11.18
C GLY A 151 -21.87 -0.73 -12.11
N VAL A 152 -21.57 -0.92 -13.39
CA VAL A 152 -22.55 -1.25 -14.44
C VAL A 152 -23.10 -2.66 -14.26
N GLY A 153 -24.39 -2.82 -14.03
CA GLY A 153 -25.02 -4.13 -13.86
C GLY A 153 -24.81 -4.77 -12.48
N CYS A 154 -24.43 -3.95 -11.48
CA CYS A 154 -24.40 -4.32 -10.07
C CYS A 154 -25.51 -3.56 -9.32
N GLN A 155 -25.98 -4.10 -8.19
CA GLN A 155 -26.87 -3.30 -7.34
C GLN A 155 -26.10 -2.12 -6.72
N PRO A 156 -26.66 -0.90 -6.72
CA PRO A 156 -26.01 0.24 -6.10
C PRO A 156 -25.75 0.02 -4.61
N HIS A 157 -24.57 0.39 -4.14
CA HIS A 157 -24.22 0.34 -2.71
C HIS A 157 -23.81 1.74 -2.22
N PRO A 158 -24.32 2.24 -1.09
CA PRO A 158 -24.10 3.62 -0.63
C PRO A 158 -22.63 3.96 -0.41
N ALA A 159 -21.81 2.97 -0.02
CA ALA A 159 -20.37 3.15 0.16
C ALA A 159 -19.55 3.02 -1.14
N VAL A 160 -20.13 2.57 -2.26
CA VAL A 160 -19.40 2.32 -3.52
C VAL A 160 -19.78 3.37 -4.55
N SER A 161 -18.98 4.43 -4.66
CA SER A 161 -19.16 5.46 -5.69
C SER A 161 -18.39 5.13 -6.97
N LYS A 162 -17.26 4.42 -6.85
CA LYS A 162 -16.38 4.00 -7.95
C LYS A 162 -15.91 2.56 -7.72
N CYS A 163 -15.68 1.84 -8.81
CA CYS A 163 -15.10 0.51 -8.78
C CYS A 163 -14.22 0.24 -10.00
N PHE A 164 -13.42 -0.81 -9.95
CA PHE A 164 -12.60 -1.28 -11.07
C PHE A 164 -13.19 -2.58 -11.61
N ALA A 165 -13.66 -2.55 -12.85
CA ALA A 165 -14.26 -3.68 -13.55
C ALA A 165 -13.22 -4.33 -14.49
N TYR A 166 -13.11 -5.66 -14.38
CA TYR A 166 -12.19 -6.47 -15.15
C TYR A 166 -12.85 -6.91 -16.46
N SER A 167 -12.02 -7.17 -17.48
CA SER A 167 -12.47 -7.69 -18.77
C SER A 167 -12.51 -9.23 -18.78
N PHE A 168 -12.51 -9.82 -19.98
CA PHE A 168 -12.73 -11.23 -20.23
C PHE A 168 -11.46 -12.09 -20.29
N SER A 169 -10.29 -11.46 -20.18
CA SER A 169 -9.00 -12.15 -20.02
C SER A 169 -8.37 -11.75 -18.70
N ALA A 170 -7.63 -12.71 -18.12
CA ALA A 170 -6.96 -12.53 -16.84
C ALA A 170 -6.17 -11.22 -16.81
N SER A 171 -6.59 -10.35 -15.89
CA SER A 171 -5.95 -9.07 -15.61
C SER A 171 -5.68 -9.00 -14.12
N ALA A 172 -4.65 -8.26 -13.73
CA ALA A 172 -4.24 -8.15 -12.33
C ALA A 172 -4.01 -6.69 -11.94
N MET A 173 -4.42 -6.36 -10.72
CA MET A 173 -4.12 -5.11 -10.03
C MET A 173 -3.44 -5.43 -8.72
N THR A 174 -2.23 -4.90 -8.54
CA THR A 174 -1.40 -5.11 -7.36
C THR A 174 -1.13 -3.79 -6.69
N VAL A 175 -1.23 -3.71 -5.37
CA VAL A 175 -0.94 -2.52 -4.55
C VAL A 175 0.23 -2.84 -3.62
N PHE A 176 1.20 -1.93 -3.55
CA PHE A 176 2.37 -2.01 -2.66
C PHE A 176 2.22 -0.95 -1.55
N ILE A 177 2.48 -1.36 -0.31
CA ILE A 177 2.40 -0.48 0.86
C ILE A 177 3.66 -0.70 1.70
N ASP A 178 4.46 0.34 1.83
CA ASP A 178 5.48 0.43 2.87
C ASP A 178 4.81 0.84 4.19
N LEU A 179 4.74 -0.09 5.15
CA LEU A 179 4.13 0.12 6.46
C LEU A 179 4.95 1.10 7.31
N VAL A 180 6.27 1.09 7.15
CA VAL A 180 7.19 1.95 7.91
C VAL A 180 7.15 3.39 7.41
N ASN A 181 7.19 3.59 6.09
CA ASN A 181 7.01 4.90 5.49
C ASN A 181 5.59 5.44 5.71
N SER A 182 4.59 4.55 5.82
CA SER A 182 3.24 4.93 6.25
C SER A 182 3.23 5.43 7.71
N GLY A 183 4.26 5.15 8.51
CA GLY A 183 4.46 5.71 9.84
C GLY A 183 4.29 4.70 10.97
N ILE A 184 4.20 3.41 10.67
CA ILE A 184 4.23 2.35 11.68
C ILE A 184 5.69 2.08 12.06
N ASP A 185 6.03 2.20 13.34
CA ASP A 185 7.42 1.96 13.77
C ASP A 185 7.80 0.48 13.69
N GLU A 186 9.05 0.21 13.32
CA GLU A 186 9.55 -1.15 13.08
C GLU A 186 9.41 -2.07 14.30
N TRP A 187 9.72 -1.55 15.49
CA TRP A 187 9.57 -2.31 16.73
C TRP A 187 8.11 -2.72 17.00
N VAL A 188 7.14 -1.96 16.49
CA VAL A 188 5.72 -2.33 16.59
C VAL A 188 5.45 -3.54 15.71
N LEU A 189 5.94 -3.53 14.47
CA LEU A 189 5.81 -4.66 13.55
C LEU A 189 6.53 -5.91 14.06
N ASP A 190 7.63 -5.76 14.80
CA ASP A 190 8.43 -6.90 15.26
C ASP A 190 7.98 -7.49 16.60
N TYR A 191 7.67 -6.63 17.58
CA TYR A 191 7.41 -7.04 18.96
C TYR A 191 5.95 -6.93 19.35
N VAL A 192 5.17 -6.02 18.76
CA VAL A 192 3.72 -5.96 19.00
C VAL A 192 2.99 -6.88 18.04
N ARG A 193 3.43 -6.92 16.76
CA ARG A 193 2.79 -7.66 15.66
C ARG A 193 1.29 -7.39 15.63
N PRO A 194 0.89 -6.12 15.48
CA PRO A 194 -0.52 -5.73 15.46
C PRO A 194 -1.27 -6.44 14.34
N LYS A 195 -2.59 -6.61 14.52
CA LYS A 195 -3.43 -7.16 13.46
C LYS A 195 -3.39 -6.24 12.25
N ILE A 196 -3.06 -6.78 11.08
CA ILE A 196 -3.12 -6.05 9.81
C ILE A 196 -4.35 -6.56 9.07
N ARG A 197 -5.36 -5.72 8.92
CA ARG A 197 -6.61 -6.05 8.24
C ARG A 197 -6.66 -5.38 6.88
N VAL A 198 -6.76 -6.17 5.83
CA VAL A 198 -6.99 -5.74 4.45
C VAL A 198 -8.43 -6.08 4.09
N SER A 199 -9.21 -5.09 3.69
CA SER A 199 -10.60 -5.31 3.28
C SER A 199 -10.90 -4.61 1.96
N GLN A 200 -11.79 -5.20 1.18
CA GLN A 200 -12.30 -4.59 -0.05
C GLN A 200 -13.73 -5.03 -0.31
N LYS A 201 -14.42 -4.25 -1.15
CA LYS A 201 -15.72 -4.63 -1.68
C LYS A 201 -15.57 -5.32 -3.02
N VAL A 202 -16.30 -6.41 -3.22
CA VAL A 202 -16.28 -7.20 -4.46
C VAL A 202 -17.70 -7.42 -4.98
N ASN A 203 -17.83 -7.56 -6.30
CA ASN A 203 -19.10 -7.88 -6.95
C ASN A 203 -18.83 -8.40 -8.37
N HIS A 204 -19.86 -8.89 -9.04
CA HIS A 204 -19.89 -9.22 -10.47
C HIS A 204 -21.19 -8.68 -11.09
N ARG A 205 -21.38 -8.95 -12.39
CA ARG A 205 -22.65 -8.65 -13.05
C ARG A 205 -23.58 -9.84 -13.00
N HIS A 206 -24.88 -9.59 -12.83
CA HIS A 206 -25.91 -10.63 -12.86
C HIS A 206 -25.81 -11.58 -14.05
N ASP A 207 -25.56 -11.03 -15.23
CA ASP A 207 -25.67 -11.71 -16.50
C ASP A 207 -24.39 -12.43 -16.94
N CYS A 208 -23.33 -12.43 -16.13
CA CYS A 208 -22.07 -13.07 -16.47
C CYS A 208 -21.42 -13.72 -15.26
N SER A 209 -20.95 -14.95 -15.40
CA SER A 209 -20.08 -15.53 -14.37
C SER A 209 -18.73 -14.81 -14.33
N ALA A 210 -18.07 -14.82 -13.17
CA ALA A 210 -16.79 -14.14 -12.97
C ALA A 210 -15.93 -14.87 -11.95
N THR A 211 -14.61 -14.66 -12.04
CA THR A 211 -13.64 -15.21 -11.07
C THR A 211 -12.72 -14.10 -10.58
N LEU A 212 -12.44 -14.08 -9.28
CA LEU A 212 -11.53 -13.15 -8.62
C LEU A 212 -10.66 -13.90 -7.61
N THR A 213 -9.36 -13.71 -7.71
CA THR A 213 -8.39 -14.05 -6.67
C THR A 213 -7.98 -12.77 -5.95
N PHE A 214 -8.32 -12.68 -4.66
CA PHE A 214 -7.88 -11.63 -3.75
C PHE A 214 -6.81 -12.19 -2.83
N GLY A 215 -5.57 -11.74 -2.98
CA GLY A 215 -4.43 -12.16 -2.18
C GLY A 215 -3.77 -10.99 -1.46
N ALA A 216 -3.13 -11.27 -0.34
CA ALA A 216 -2.23 -10.34 0.31
C ALA A 216 -1.01 -11.05 0.89
N GLN A 217 0.12 -10.34 0.94
CA GLN A 217 1.38 -10.86 1.45
C GLN A 217 2.14 -9.80 2.27
N LEU A 218 2.67 -10.20 3.41
CA LEU A 218 3.64 -9.44 4.18
C LEU A 218 5.06 -9.79 3.73
N ASN A 219 5.88 -8.76 3.52
CA ASN A 219 7.18 -8.85 2.88
C ASN A 219 8.23 -8.09 3.70
N TYR A 220 9.49 -8.54 3.60
CA TYR A 220 10.64 -7.80 4.15
C TYR A 220 10.96 -6.57 3.30
N HIS A 221 10.87 -6.73 1.98
CA HIS A 221 11.28 -5.73 0.99
C HIS A 221 10.15 -5.45 -0.01
N GLU A 222 10.22 -4.29 -0.68
CA GLU A 222 9.16 -3.77 -1.56
C GLU A 222 8.82 -4.70 -2.74
N THR A 223 9.81 -5.41 -3.29
CA THR A 223 9.71 -6.04 -4.62
C THR A 223 9.49 -7.55 -4.61
N GLN A 224 9.33 -8.19 -3.44
CA GLN A 224 9.34 -9.65 -3.32
C GLN A 224 8.23 -10.37 -4.12
N TRP A 225 7.06 -9.75 -4.39
CA TRP A 225 5.97 -10.45 -5.10
C TRP A 225 5.96 -10.29 -6.64
N ILE A 226 6.72 -9.35 -7.22
CA ILE A 226 6.47 -8.93 -8.62
C ILE A 226 7.09 -9.85 -9.68
N ARG A 227 8.08 -10.68 -9.34
CA ARG A 227 8.69 -11.61 -10.31
C ARG A 227 7.93 -12.93 -10.46
N GLU A 228 7.14 -13.33 -9.45
CA GLU A 228 6.46 -14.61 -9.44
C GLU A 228 4.96 -14.45 -9.68
N PHE A 229 4.58 -14.39 -10.95
CA PHE A 229 3.29 -14.98 -11.30
C PHE A 229 3.36 -16.49 -11.01
N GLY A 230 2.97 -16.87 -9.80
CA GLY A 230 2.61 -18.24 -9.48
C GLY A 230 3.76 -19.22 -9.22
N LEU A 231 4.72 -18.90 -8.34
CA LEU A 231 5.17 -19.96 -7.43
C LEU A 231 4.19 -20.01 -6.27
N ARG A 232 3.15 -20.83 -6.47
CA ARG A 232 2.43 -21.48 -5.38
C ARG A 232 3.44 -21.86 -4.31
N GLN A 233 3.32 -21.28 -3.12
CA GLN A 233 3.73 -22.01 -1.94
C GLN A 233 3.02 -23.37 -2.00
N ILE A 234 3.82 -24.42 -1.97
CA ILE A 234 3.41 -25.80 -2.18
C ILE A 234 2.46 -26.18 -1.04
N ALA A 235 1.50 -27.07 -1.29
CA ALA A 235 0.44 -27.49 -0.37
C ALA A 235 0.91 -28.07 1.00
N GLU A 236 2.21 -28.10 1.27
CA GLU A 236 2.81 -28.58 2.53
C GLU A 236 2.90 -27.48 3.61
N ASN A 237 2.54 -26.22 3.30
CA ASN A 237 2.57 -25.11 4.27
C ASN A 237 1.14 -24.56 4.48
N THR A 238 0.45 -25.11 5.47
CA THR A 238 -0.98 -24.88 5.72
C THR A 238 -1.28 -23.81 6.78
N ASP A 239 -0.26 -23.13 7.33
CA ASP A 239 -0.41 -22.09 8.38
C ASP A 239 0.02 -20.68 7.91
N ASN A 240 0.19 -20.48 6.59
CA ASN A 240 0.84 -19.31 5.96
C ASN A 240 0.63 -17.98 6.71
N LYS A 241 1.64 -17.61 7.51
CA LYS A 241 1.57 -16.44 8.38
C LYS A 241 1.80 -15.14 7.61
N ARG A 242 2.49 -15.24 6.47
CA ARG A 242 2.83 -14.10 5.62
C ARG A 242 1.92 -13.94 4.41
N TYR A 243 1.24 -15.00 3.96
CA TYR A 243 0.41 -14.97 2.75
C TYR A 243 -0.97 -15.55 2.98
N LYS A 244 -2.01 -14.84 2.53
CA LYS A 244 -3.39 -15.32 2.57
C LYS A 244 -4.08 -14.94 1.26
N SER A 245 -4.97 -15.81 0.78
CA SER A 245 -5.76 -15.53 -0.42
C SER A 245 -7.16 -16.12 -0.36
N ILE A 246 -8.09 -15.42 -0.98
CA ILE A 246 -9.49 -15.78 -1.13
C ILE A 246 -9.77 -15.87 -2.63
N ASN A 247 -10.36 -16.98 -3.06
CA ASN A 247 -10.86 -17.14 -4.42
C ASN A 247 -12.38 -17.02 -4.38
N LYS A 248 -12.92 -16.13 -5.21
CA LYS A 248 -14.35 -15.93 -5.41
C LYS A 248 -14.70 -16.32 -6.83
N GLU A 249 -15.74 -17.13 -6.94
CA GLU A 249 -16.33 -17.51 -8.21
C GLU A 249 -17.82 -17.18 -8.10
N TRP A 250 -18.34 -16.52 -9.12
CA TRP A 250 -19.76 -16.22 -9.22
C TRP A 250 -20.34 -16.91 -10.44
N ASP A 251 -21.48 -17.56 -10.25
CA ASP A 251 -22.26 -18.13 -11.33
C ASP A 251 -23.11 -17.07 -12.03
N GLN A 252 -23.47 -17.36 -13.26
CA GLN A 252 -24.42 -16.54 -14.01
C GLN A 252 -25.80 -16.56 -13.32
N TRP A 253 -26.51 -15.43 -13.35
CA TRP A 253 -27.86 -15.25 -12.81
C TRP A 253 -27.93 -15.36 -11.27
N THR A 254 -26.84 -15.04 -10.58
CA THR A 254 -26.76 -14.98 -9.11
C THR A 254 -26.81 -13.53 -8.60
N GLU A 255 -26.94 -13.35 -7.29
CA GLU A 255 -27.19 -12.03 -6.68
C GLU A 255 -26.06 -11.01 -6.94
N ASP A 256 -26.43 -9.74 -7.18
CA ASP A 256 -25.48 -8.67 -7.58
C ASP A 256 -25.16 -7.70 -6.43
N GLN A 257 -25.15 -8.19 -5.19
CA GLN A 257 -24.86 -7.37 -4.03
C GLN A 257 -23.36 -7.21 -3.80
N TRP A 258 -22.96 -6.03 -3.35
CA TRP A 258 -21.56 -5.78 -2.98
C TRP A 258 -21.22 -6.50 -1.68
N GLU A 259 -20.30 -7.44 -1.76
CA GLU A 259 -19.81 -8.23 -0.63
C GLU A 259 -18.52 -7.62 -0.05
N ASP A 260 -18.30 -7.80 1.25
CA ASP A 260 -17.06 -7.41 1.92
C ASP A 260 -16.13 -8.62 2.06
N GLU A 261 -14.96 -8.54 1.43
CA GLU A 261 -13.90 -9.55 1.55
C GLU A 261 -12.78 -9.02 2.42
N VAL A 262 -12.27 -9.87 3.32
CA VAL A 262 -11.31 -9.47 4.36
C VAL A 262 -10.21 -10.51 4.50
N ILE A 263 -8.96 -10.04 4.45
CA ILE A 263 -7.77 -10.79 4.83
C ILE A 263 -7.20 -10.15 6.08
N GLU A 264 -6.96 -10.93 7.13
CA GLU A 264 -6.33 -10.47 8.36
C GLU A 264 -5.02 -11.22 8.61
N PHE A 265 -3.98 -10.49 8.97
CA PHE A 265 -2.73 -11.05 9.47
C PHE A 265 -2.61 -10.78 10.96
N ASP A 266 -2.26 -11.82 11.70
CA ASP A 266 -2.03 -11.84 13.12
C ASP A 266 -0.83 -12.77 13.38
N ASP A 267 -0.07 -12.49 14.44
CA ASP A 267 1.06 -13.33 14.87
C ASP A 267 2.07 -13.69 13.75
N TYR A 268 2.24 -12.80 12.78
CA TYR A 268 3.22 -12.93 11.70
C TYR A 268 4.67 -12.91 12.22
N PRO A 269 5.66 -13.36 11.43
CA PRO A 269 7.07 -13.28 11.84
C PRO A 269 7.56 -11.84 11.97
N SER A 270 8.64 -11.63 12.73
CA SER A 270 9.30 -10.32 12.81
C SER A 270 10.05 -10.00 11.51
N GLY A 271 10.26 -8.72 11.23
CA GLY A 271 10.95 -8.23 10.04
C GLY A 271 10.03 -7.85 8.87
N MET A 272 8.71 -8.02 9.01
CA MET A 272 7.76 -7.56 8.00
C MET A 272 7.74 -6.03 7.94
N ARG A 273 7.87 -5.46 6.75
CA ARG A 273 7.94 -4.00 6.51
C ARG A 273 7.00 -3.54 5.40
N HIS A 274 6.72 -4.42 4.47
CA HIS A 274 5.91 -4.15 3.30
C HIS A 274 4.68 -5.06 3.30
N LEU A 275 3.58 -4.53 2.78
CA LEU A 275 2.37 -5.27 2.48
C LEU A 275 2.12 -5.16 0.98
N THR A 276 1.82 -6.27 0.35
CA THR A 276 1.39 -6.27 -1.04
C THR A 276 0.03 -6.94 -1.15
N ILE A 277 -0.84 -6.35 -1.97
CA ILE A 277 -2.22 -6.80 -2.18
C ILE A 277 -2.40 -7.07 -3.68
N MET A 278 -2.94 -8.22 -4.07
CA MET A 278 -3.21 -8.56 -5.46
C MET A 278 -4.68 -8.89 -5.64
N ASN A 279 -5.22 -8.38 -6.73
CA ASN A 279 -6.49 -8.76 -7.28
C ASN A 279 -6.24 -9.26 -8.69
N GLU A 280 -6.57 -10.52 -8.97
CA GLU A 280 -6.53 -11.09 -10.32
C GLU A 280 -7.92 -11.55 -10.71
N GLY A 281 -8.42 -11.13 -11.86
CA GLY A 281 -9.79 -11.38 -12.24
C GLY A 281 -10.02 -11.48 -13.73
N LYS A 282 -11.11 -12.17 -14.08
CA LYS A 282 -11.65 -12.29 -15.44
C LYS A 282 -13.11 -12.72 -15.41
N ASP A 283 -13.80 -12.49 -16.52
CA ASP A 283 -15.11 -13.08 -16.74
C ASP A 283 -15.06 -14.60 -16.95
N GLY A 284 -16.23 -15.24 -16.90
CA GLY A 284 -16.40 -16.67 -17.14
C GLY A 284 -16.96 -17.01 -18.53
N LEU A 285 -17.43 -16.03 -19.30
CA LEU A 285 -18.12 -16.25 -20.58
C LEU A 285 -17.36 -15.74 -21.81
N PHE A 286 -16.19 -15.11 -21.62
CA PHE A 286 -15.37 -14.56 -22.68
C PHE A 286 -16.09 -13.46 -23.51
N TRP A 287 -16.85 -12.60 -22.85
CA TRP A 287 -17.65 -11.55 -23.48
C TRP A 287 -16.89 -10.24 -23.58
N LYS A 288 -16.85 -9.68 -24.79
CA LYS A 288 -16.21 -8.40 -25.05
C LYS A 288 -16.79 -7.30 -24.15
N GLY A 289 -15.93 -6.51 -23.50
CA GLY A 289 -16.30 -5.50 -22.51
C GLY A 289 -15.77 -5.81 -21.12
N PHE A 290 -16.47 -5.29 -20.11
CA PHE A 290 -16.09 -5.32 -18.69
C PHE A 290 -17.11 -6.14 -17.89
N TYR A 291 -17.16 -7.44 -18.18
CA TYR A 291 -18.08 -8.41 -17.57
C TYR A 291 -17.45 -9.24 -16.46
N GLY A 292 -16.15 -9.04 -16.20
CA GLY A 292 -15.44 -9.72 -15.12
C GLY A 292 -15.81 -9.19 -13.74
N PRO A 293 -15.06 -9.62 -12.70
CA PRO A 293 -15.31 -9.15 -11.35
C PRO A 293 -15.09 -7.64 -11.25
N LYS A 294 -15.64 -7.07 -10.17
CA LYS A 294 -15.48 -5.68 -9.80
C LYS A 294 -14.97 -5.59 -8.39
N ILE A 295 -14.02 -4.68 -8.18
CA ILE A 295 -13.47 -4.39 -6.85
C ILE A 295 -13.59 -2.91 -6.53
N ALA A 296 -13.78 -2.60 -5.26
CA ALA A 296 -13.88 -1.23 -4.76
C ALA A 296 -13.37 -1.13 -3.32
N ASN A 297 -13.09 0.10 -2.88
CA ASN A 297 -12.85 0.44 -1.48
C ASN A 297 -11.78 -0.45 -0.79
N ILE A 298 -10.65 -0.66 -1.45
CA ILE A 298 -9.50 -1.33 -0.81
C ILE A 298 -9.05 -0.47 0.39
N GLN A 299 -8.96 -1.10 1.55
CA GLN A 299 -8.59 -0.48 2.82
C GLN A 299 -7.60 -1.36 3.56
N VAL A 300 -6.61 -0.71 4.19
CA VAL A 300 -5.67 -1.39 5.08
C VAL A 300 -5.69 -0.71 6.45
N GLN A 301 -5.82 -1.52 7.50
CA GLN A 301 -5.88 -1.08 8.88
C GLN A 301 -4.81 -1.81 9.69
N VAL A 302 -4.02 -1.05 10.45
CA VAL A 302 -3.07 -1.60 11.43
C VAL A 302 -3.67 -1.40 12.81
N ILE A 303 -4.13 -2.49 13.41
CA ILE A 303 -4.94 -2.48 14.64
C ILE A 303 -4.06 -2.94 15.79
N LEU A 304 -3.66 -1.99 16.64
CA LEU A 304 -2.98 -2.27 17.90
C LEU A 304 -3.92 -3.01 18.87
N PRO A 305 -3.40 -3.93 19.70
CA PRO A 305 -4.18 -4.51 20.79
C PRO A 305 -4.65 -3.43 21.77
N GLU A 306 -5.78 -3.65 22.44
CA GLU A 306 -6.33 -2.68 23.40
C GLU A 306 -5.35 -2.38 24.56
N VAL A 307 -4.63 -3.43 24.98
CA VAL A 307 -3.63 -3.36 26.03
C VAL A 307 -2.23 -3.34 25.39
N PRO A 308 -1.32 -2.45 25.82
CA PRO A 308 0.07 -2.43 25.35
C PRO A 308 0.83 -3.71 25.69
N THR A 309 0.80 -4.67 24.78
CA THR A 309 1.44 -5.98 24.92
C THR A 309 2.58 -6.13 23.93
N ILE A 310 3.67 -6.73 24.38
CA ILE A 310 4.82 -7.08 23.53
C ILE A 310 5.09 -8.58 23.62
N LYS A 311 5.64 -9.11 22.55
CA LYS A 311 5.99 -10.50 22.33
C LYS A 311 7.46 -10.55 21.93
N SER A 312 8.13 -11.66 22.18
CA SER A 312 9.48 -11.89 21.65
C SER A 312 9.45 -11.86 20.12
N ALA A 313 10.60 -11.51 19.55
CA ALA A 313 10.79 -11.57 18.11
C ALA A 313 10.68 -13.02 17.65
N VAL A 314 9.94 -13.25 16.57
CA VAL A 314 9.72 -14.60 16.03
C VAL A 314 10.42 -14.69 14.69
N THR A 315 11.25 -15.72 14.55
CA THR A 315 11.90 -16.05 13.29
C THR A 315 10.88 -16.51 12.28
N ASP A 316 11.11 -16.12 11.04
CA ASP A 316 10.29 -16.54 9.92
C ASP A 316 10.74 -17.90 9.40
N THR A 317 9.94 -18.91 9.69
CA THR A 317 10.16 -20.28 9.23
C THR A 317 9.82 -20.45 7.75
N GLU A 318 9.12 -19.49 7.15
CA GLU A 318 8.76 -19.50 5.72
C GLU A 318 9.78 -18.73 4.88
N ARG A 319 10.80 -18.12 5.50
CA ARG A 319 11.80 -17.29 4.82
C ARG A 319 12.61 -18.12 3.83
N CYS A 320 12.65 -17.67 2.58
CA CYS A 320 13.41 -18.31 1.51
C CYS A 320 14.70 -17.54 1.20
N ASN A 321 15.62 -18.14 0.45
CA ASN A 321 16.88 -17.48 0.06
C ASN A 321 16.66 -16.21 -0.76
N GLU A 322 15.61 -16.18 -1.58
CA GLU A 322 15.17 -15.03 -2.38
C GLU A 322 14.79 -13.83 -1.50
N ASP A 323 14.39 -14.06 -0.24
CA ASP A 323 14.06 -12.97 0.69
C ASP A 323 15.29 -12.15 1.10
N ASN A 324 16.51 -12.69 0.93
CA ASN A 324 17.76 -12.05 1.38
C ASN A 324 18.43 -11.17 0.32
N VAL A 325 18.06 -11.31 -0.95
CA VAL A 325 18.69 -10.60 -2.06
C VAL A 325 17.61 -9.90 -2.88
N PRO A 326 17.43 -8.57 -2.75
CA PRO A 326 16.64 -7.85 -3.74
C PRO A 326 17.37 -7.95 -5.08
N GLU A 327 16.88 -8.80 -5.99
CA GLU A 327 17.51 -8.96 -7.31
C GLU A 327 17.49 -7.66 -8.11
N ASP A 328 18.62 -7.35 -8.72
CA ASP A 328 18.90 -6.16 -9.51
C ASP A 328 17.82 -5.91 -10.59
N GLU A 329 17.35 -4.67 -10.72
CA GLU A 329 16.25 -4.27 -11.61
C GLU A 329 16.58 -4.45 -13.11
N ASN A 330 17.83 -4.79 -13.43
CA ASN A 330 18.36 -4.92 -14.80
C ASN A 330 18.24 -6.31 -15.43
N GLU A 331 17.69 -7.33 -14.75
CA GLU A 331 17.43 -8.62 -15.38
C GLU A 331 16.13 -8.59 -16.22
N PRO A 332 16.18 -8.84 -17.54
CA PRO A 332 14.97 -8.93 -18.36
C PRO A 332 14.11 -10.11 -17.91
N ILE A 333 12.81 -9.85 -17.75
CA ILE A 333 11.75 -10.80 -17.39
C ILE A 333 11.98 -12.14 -18.12
N ARG A 334 12.44 -13.17 -17.39
CA ARG A 334 12.53 -14.54 -17.90
C ARG A 334 11.12 -15.11 -18.03
N VAL A 335 10.46 -14.78 -19.14
CA VAL A 335 9.23 -15.46 -19.56
C VAL A 335 9.62 -16.93 -19.79
N TYR A 336 9.27 -17.81 -18.86
CA TYR A 336 9.35 -19.25 -19.08
C TYR A 336 8.48 -19.60 -20.29
N ARG A 337 9.11 -19.72 -21.46
CA ARG A 337 8.48 -20.28 -22.65
C ARG A 337 8.14 -21.73 -22.35
N LEU A 338 6.86 -22.01 -22.14
CA LEU A 338 6.33 -23.36 -22.25
C LEU A 338 6.78 -23.95 -23.61
N PRO A 339 7.21 -25.22 -23.66
CA PRO A 339 7.75 -25.79 -24.88
C PRO A 339 6.63 -25.93 -25.92
N ILE A 340 6.68 -25.07 -26.93
CA ILE A 340 5.85 -25.18 -28.13
C ILE A 340 6.21 -26.51 -28.80
N ARG A 341 5.27 -27.47 -28.75
CA ARG A 341 5.33 -28.69 -29.55
C ARG A 341 5.44 -28.29 -31.02
N ARG A 342 6.59 -28.60 -31.62
CA ARG A 342 6.84 -28.52 -33.06
C ARG A 342 5.73 -29.23 -33.83
N ARG A 343 5.08 -28.54 -34.77
CA ARG A 343 4.65 -29.16 -36.05
C ARG A 343 4.70 -28.16 -37.21
N ARG A 344 5.73 -28.41 -38.04
CA ARG A 344 5.82 -28.39 -39.52
C ARG A 344 5.56 -27.08 -40.31
N HIS A 345 6.70 -26.59 -40.84
CA HIS A 345 6.98 -26.19 -42.23
C HIS A 345 5.93 -25.35 -42.98
N MET A 346 6.22 -24.06 -43.14
CA MET A 346 5.97 -23.36 -44.40
C MET A 346 7.20 -22.52 -44.76
N TRP A 347 7.54 -22.57 -46.04
CA TRP A 347 8.76 -22.10 -46.67
C TRP A 347 8.90 -20.57 -46.59
N ALA A 348 10.11 -20.09 -46.28
CA ALA A 348 10.50 -18.69 -46.50
C ALA A 348 11.56 -18.64 -47.58
N VAL A 349 11.24 -17.93 -48.67
CA VAL A 349 12.13 -17.52 -49.74
C VAL A 349 13.22 -16.60 -49.15
N PRO A 350 14.51 -16.81 -49.43
CA PRO A 350 15.55 -15.91 -48.94
C PRO A 350 15.53 -14.58 -49.72
N PRO A 351 15.57 -13.41 -49.06
CA PRO A 351 15.77 -12.14 -49.75
C PRO A 351 17.23 -11.99 -50.22
N ALA A 352 17.37 -11.28 -51.34
CA ALA A 352 18.55 -11.16 -52.18
C ALA A 352 19.79 -10.59 -51.47
N VAL A 353 20.94 -11.13 -51.88
CA VAL A 353 22.30 -10.72 -51.51
C VAL A 353 22.60 -9.34 -52.10
N ALA A 354 22.96 -8.37 -51.25
CA ALA A 354 23.66 -7.16 -51.68
C ALA A 354 25.15 -7.52 -51.88
N ARG A 355 25.65 -7.24 -53.09
CA ARG A 355 27.07 -7.27 -53.42
C ARG A 355 27.76 -6.08 -52.74
N GLU A 356 28.82 -6.34 -52.00
CA GLU A 356 29.87 -5.35 -51.74
C GLU A 356 31.02 -5.63 -52.71
N GLU A 357 31.46 -4.56 -53.36
CA GLU A 357 32.59 -4.48 -54.26
C GLU A 357 33.88 -4.55 -53.44
N ASP A 358 34.74 -5.53 -53.72
CA ASP A 358 36.15 -5.48 -53.37
C ASP A 358 36.93 -5.16 -54.64
N ASP A 359 37.47 -3.95 -54.69
CA ASP A 359 38.49 -3.51 -55.63
C ASP A 359 39.81 -4.27 -55.37
N GLN A 360 40.44 -4.77 -56.43
CA GLN A 360 41.88 -5.07 -56.46
C GLN A 360 42.52 -4.27 -57.60
N GLU A 361 43.59 -3.55 -57.24
CA GLU A 361 44.53 -2.74 -58.06
C GLU A 361 44.10 -1.34 -58.53
#